data_AF-A0AA43DZH6-F1
#
_entry.id   AF-A0AA43DZH6-F1
#
_cell.length_a   1.000
_cell.length_b   1.000
_cell.length_c   1.000
_cell.angle_alpha   90.00
_cell.angle_beta   90.00
_cell.angle_gamma   90.00
#
_symmetry.space_group_name_H-M   'P 1'
#
loop_
_entity.id
_entity.type
_entity.pdbx_description
1 polymer ?
#
loop_
_entity_poly.entity_id
_entity_poly.type
_entity_poly.pdbx_seq_one_letter_code
_entity_poly.pdbx_strand_id
1 'polypeptide(L)'
;MHHKKSRQESPRGSFVFPGTDYLDDIEVGGQRVGHVDYGINPLGDRLYINMLEIEPAQRGQGIGLAVLWHLWRTHQIPIVPLDQRTSSDGFWYRARRRFETIGAVIDEELRGDEHRELEQQRWQHLVPEPLHERQTRKYWEWVAAEHAAGRPAGPGIR
;
A
#
# COMPACT_ATOMS: atom_id res chain seq x y z
N MET A 1 8.21 -4.00 -22.73
CA MET A 1 8.51 -3.95 -21.29
C MET A 1 7.68 -5.02 -20.64
N HIS A 2 8.32 -5.96 -19.93
CA HIS A 2 7.64 -7.01 -19.20
C HIS A 2 7.89 -6.80 -17.70
N HIS A 3 6.89 -7.14 -16.89
CA HIS A 3 6.97 -7.07 -15.44
C HIS A 3 6.84 -8.49 -14.88
N LYS A 4 7.83 -8.94 -14.12
CA LYS A 4 7.67 -10.13 -13.29
C LYS A 4 7.04 -9.67 -11.98
N LYS A 5 5.80 -10.09 -11.76
CA LYS A 5 4.93 -9.57 -10.71
C LYS A 5 4.87 -10.52 -9.52
N SER A 6 5.31 -10.05 -8.36
CA SER A 6 5.00 -10.69 -7.07
C SER A 6 3.85 -9.91 -6.43
N ARG A 7 2.73 -10.59 -6.17
CA ARG A 7 1.55 -10.04 -5.48
C ARG A 7 1.39 -10.76 -4.16
N GLN A 8 1.24 -10.01 -3.08
CA GLN A 8 0.93 -10.57 -1.77
C GLN A 8 -0.08 -9.72 -1.01
N GLU A 9 -0.85 -10.34 -0.13
CA GLU A 9 -1.59 -9.62 0.89
C GLU A 9 -0.60 -8.84 1.75
N SER A 10 -0.93 -7.59 2.05
CA SER A 10 -0.08 -6.76 2.88
C SER A 10 0.00 -7.36 4.29
N PRO A 11 1.20 -7.49 4.88
CA PRO A 11 1.32 -7.95 6.26
C PRO A 11 0.79 -6.88 7.24
N ARG A 12 0.35 -7.30 8.43
CA ARG A 12 -0.04 -6.37 9.49
C ARG A 12 1.15 -5.46 9.84
N GLY A 13 0.93 -4.14 9.85
CA GLY A 13 1.98 -3.13 10.00
C GLY A 13 2.50 -2.55 8.68
N SER A 14 2.17 -3.15 7.53
CA SER A 14 2.35 -2.49 6.23
C SER A 14 1.45 -1.27 6.11
N PHE A 15 1.90 -0.26 5.37
CA PHE A 15 1.18 1.00 5.23
C PHE A 15 -0.24 0.80 4.67
N VAL A 16 -0.40 -0.09 3.70
CA VAL A 16 -1.70 -0.32 3.05
C VAL A 16 -2.53 -1.43 3.71
N PHE A 17 -2.11 -2.03 4.83
CA PHE A 17 -2.84 -3.14 5.47
C PHE A 17 -4.33 -2.80 5.76
N PRO A 18 -5.29 -3.72 5.51
CA PRO A 18 -5.20 -5.06 4.90
C PRO A 18 -5.28 -5.10 3.35
N GLY A 19 -4.58 -4.19 2.69
CA GLY A 19 -4.53 -4.04 1.24
C GLY A 19 -3.64 -5.09 0.57
N THR A 20 -3.14 -4.73 -0.61
CA THR A 20 -2.26 -5.60 -1.41
C THR A 20 -0.94 -4.90 -1.70
N ASP A 21 0.17 -5.60 -1.47
CA ASP A 21 1.51 -5.15 -1.84
C ASP A 21 1.98 -5.86 -3.12
N TYR A 22 2.77 -5.13 -3.90
CA TYR A 22 3.31 -5.56 -5.18
C TYR A 22 4.78 -5.21 -5.27
N LEU A 23 5.57 -6.17 -5.78
CA LEU A 23 6.94 -5.95 -6.20
C LEU A 23 7.07 -6.42 -7.64
N ASP A 24 7.25 -5.47 -8.55
CA ASP A 24 7.38 -5.72 -9.98
C ASP A 24 8.81 -5.42 -10.44
N ASP A 25 9.48 -6.42 -11.03
CA ASP A 25 10.74 -6.19 -11.74
C ASP A 25 10.47 -5.42 -13.04
N ILE A 26 11.37 -4.50 -13.39
CA ILE A 26 11.27 -3.70 -14.61
C ILE A 26 12.23 -4.28 -15.64
N GLU A 27 11.71 -4.80 -16.75
CA GLU A 27 12.53 -5.40 -17.81
C GLU A 27 12.41 -4.67 -19.16
N VAL A 28 13.57 -4.43 -19.78
CA VAL A 28 13.71 -3.89 -21.13
C VAL A 28 14.53 -4.87 -21.96
N GLY A 29 13.94 -5.38 -23.06
CA GLY A 29 14.62 -6.37 -23.90
C GLY A 29 14.93 -7.70 -23.19
N GLY A 30 14.17 -8.06 -22.16
CA GLY A 30 14.41 -9.26 -21.33
C GLY A 30 15.50 -9.10 -20.27
N GLN A 31 16.12 -7.91 -20.18
CA GLN A 31 17.08 -7.58 -19.13
C GLN A 31 16.38 -6.78 -18.03
N ARG A 32 16.58 -7.17 -16.77
CA ARG A 32 16.15 -6.39 -15.61
C ARG A 32 16.95 -5.08 -15.55
N VAL A 33 16.25 -3.97 -15.39
CA VAL A 33 16.81 -2.61 -15.36
C VAL A 33 16.31 -1.79 -14.16
N GLY A 34 15.61 -2.44 -13.22
CA GLY A 34 15.03 -1.78 -12.06
C GLY A 34 13.92 -2.60 -11.42
N HIS A 35 13.23 -1.98 -10.47
CA HIS A 35 12.01 -2.52 -9.85
C HIS A 35 11.09 -1.39 -9.38
N VAL A 36 9.82 -1.73 -9.15
CA VAL A 36 8.85 -0.87 -8.49
C VAL A 36 8.14 -1.63 -7.37
N ASP A 37 8.11 -1.02 -6.20
CA ASP A 37 7.40 -1.47 -5.00
C ASP A 37 6.22 -0.52 -4.76
N TYR A 38 5.01 -1.08 -4.75
CA TYR A 38 3.78 -0.32 -4.56
C TYR A 38 2.71 -1.13 -3.85
N GLY A 39 1.85 -0.41 -3.13
CA GLY A 39 0.68 -0.98 -2.46
C GLY A 39 -0.62 -0.38 -2.99
N ILE A 40 -1.73 -1.12 -2.88
CA ILE A 40 -3.08 -0.61 -3.07
C ILE A 40 -3.83 -0.78 -1.76
N ASN A 41 -4.45 0.30 -1.27
CA ASN A 41 -5.21 0.26 -0.02
C ASN A 41 -6.44 -0.65 -0.13
N PRO A 42 -7.08 -1.02 0.99
CA PRO A 42 -8.25 -1.90 1.00
C PRO A 42 -9.50 -1.29 0.33
N LEU A 43 -9.53 0.04 0.16
CA LEU A 43 -10.60 0.73 -0.56
C LEU A 43 -10.47 0.56 -2.07
N GLY A 44 -9.28 0.15 -2.56
CA GLY A 44 -9.00 -0.02 -3.98
C GLY A 44 -8.98 1.29 -4.75
N ASP A 45 -8.83 2.43 -4.08
CA ASP A 45 -9.02 3.76 -4.68
C ASP A 45 -7.73 4.54 -4.89
N ARG A 46 -6.61 4.09 -4.32
CA ARG A 46 -5.29 4.70 -4.50
C ARG A 46 -4.18 3.65 -4.54
N LEU A 47 -3.20 3.91 -5.41
CA LEU A 47 -1.95 3.16 -5.50
C LEU A 47 -0.83 3.99 -4.87
N TYR A 48 -0.09 3.42 -3.94
CA TYR A 48 1.01 4.10 -3.25
C TYR A 48 2.34 3.54 -3.71
N ILE A 49 3.23 4.37 -4.27
CA ILE A 49 4.57 3.94 -4.67
C ILE A 49 5.51 4.11 -3.49
N ASN A 50 5.99 2.99 -2.94
CA ASN A 50 6.99 2.96 -1.89
C ASN A 50 8.41 3.16 -2.46
N MET A 51 8.71 2.51 -3.60
CA MET A 51 10.00 2.62 -4.27
C MET A 51 9.83 2.51 -5.78
N LEU A 52 10.47 3.41 -6.53
CA LEU A 52 10.66 3.25 -7.97
C LEU A 52 12.15 3.46 -8.27
N GLU A 53 12.86 2.37 -8.55
CA GLU A 53 14.29 2.41 -8.81
C GLU A 53 14.61 1.92 -10.21
N ILE A 54 15.28 2.78 -10.98
CA ILE A 54 15.88 2.45 -12.27
C ILE A 54 17.39 2.42 -12.11
N GLU A 55 18.02 1.38 -12.63
CA GLU A 55 19.47 1.22 -12.65
C GLU A 55 20.14 2.50 -13.20
N PRO A 56 21.22 3.00 -12.57
CA PRO A 56 21.84 4.26 -12.97
C PRO A 56 22.18 4.38 -14.45
N ALA A 57 22.69 3.30 -15.07
CA ALA A 57 23.03 3.25 -16.49
C ALA A 57 21.81 3.36 -17.43
N GLN A 58 20.61 3.11 -16.91
CA GLN A 58 19.35 3.08 -17.66
C GLN A 58 18.48 4.33 -17.43
N ARG A 59 18.95 5.26 -16.59
CA ARG A 59 18.24 6.52 -16.30
C ARG A 59 18.24 7.46 -17.51
N GLY A 60 17.26 8.37 -17.53
CA GLY A 60 17.11 9.35 -18.62
C GLY A 60 16.43 8.81 -19.89
N GLN A 61 16.18 7.50 -19.97
CA GLN A 61 15.56 6.86 -21.14
C GLN A 61 14.02 6.80 -21.09
N GLY A 62 13.39 7.52 -20.15
CA GLY A 62 11.93 7.54 -20.00
C GLY A 62 11.31 6.28 -19.35
N ILE A 63 12.11 5.31 -18.90
CA ILE A 63 11.63 4.06 -18.29
C ILE A 63 10.71 4.32 -17.10
N GLY A 64 11.08 5.21 -16.18
CA GLY A 64 10.23 5.55 -15.03
C GLY A 64 8.85 6.08 -15.43
N LEU A 65 8.75 6.90 -16.49
CA LEU A 65 7.45 7.35 -17.00
C LEU A 65 6.65 6.20 -17.62
N ALA A 66 7.32 5.29 -18.33
CA ALA A 66 6.68 4.10 -18.89
C ALA A 66 6.13 3.19 -17.79
N VAL A 67 6.85 3.04 -16.67
CA VAL A 67 6.37 2.30 -15.47
C VAL A 67 5.11 2.96 -14.91
N LEU A 68 5.14 4.27 -14.64
CA LEU A 68 3.97 4.98 -14.12
C LEU A 68 2.77 4.86 -15.06
N TRP A 69 3.01 4.89 -16.37
CA TRP A 69 1.96 4.77 -17.37
C TRP A 69 1.36 3.36 -17.36
N HIS A 70 2.21 2.34 -17.25
CA HIS A 70 1.78 0.96 -17.13
C HIS A 70 0.95 0.73 -15.87
N LEU A 71 1.39 1.26 -14.72
CA LEU A 71 0.65 1.18 -13.45
C LEU A 71 -0.73 1.84 -13.58
N TRP A 72 -0.77 3.07 -14.11
CA TRP A 72 -2.04 3.76 -14.31
C TRP A 72 -2.94 2.99 -15.28
N ARG A 73 -2.44 2.50 -16.42
CA ARG A 73 -3.21 1.69 -17.38
C ARG A 73 -3.75 0.40 -16.78
N THR A 74 -3.03 -0.18 -15.82
CA THR A 74 -3.39 -1.46 -15.19
C THR A 74 -4.47 -1.27 -14.13
N HIS A 75 -4.32 -0.25 -13.28
CA HIS A 75 -5.17 -0.09 -12.09
C HIS A 75 -6.22 1.01 -12.23
N GLN A 76 -6.00 1.99 -13.11
CA GLN A 76 -6.91 3.12 -13.38
C GLN A 76 -7.34 3.91 -12.12
N ILE A 77 -6.43 4.02 -11.15
CA ILE A 77 -6.59 4.78 -9.91
C ILE A 77 -5.46 5.79 -9.73
N PRO A 78 -5.65 6.87 -8.94
CA PRO A 78 -4.60 7.82 -8.61
C PRO A 78 -3.35 7.15 -8.04
N ILE A 79 -2.19 7.66 -8.45
CA ILE A 79 -0.87 7.22 -7.97
C ILE A 79 -0.37 8.23 -6.94
N VAL A 80 -0.01 7.76 -5.75
CA VAL A 80 0.49 8.57 -4.64
C VAL A 80 1.91 8.11 -4.28
N PRO A 81 2.94 8.88 -4.60
CA PRO A 81 4.29 8.56 -4.15
C PRO A 81 4.47 8.72 -2.63
N LEU A 82 5.17 7.79 -1.99
CA LEU A 82 5.57 7.85 -0.58
C LEU A 82 7.03 8.26 -0.47
N ASP A 83 7.35 9.11 0.51
CA ASP A 83 8.73 9.44 0.93
C ASP A 83 9.76 9.60 -0.22
N GLN A 84 9.39 10.42 -1.22
CA GLN A 84 10.21 10.77 -2.36
C GLN A 84 11.58 11.29 -1.91
N ARG A 85 12.62 10.80 -2.57
CA ARG A 85 13.95 11.38 -2.46
C ARG A 85 13.96 12.74 -3.17
N THR A 86 14.53 13.77 -2.54
CA THR A 86 14.67 15.12 -3.13
C THR A 86 15.38 15.10 -4.48
N SER A 87 16.31 14.16 -4.68
CA SER A 87 17.00 13.96 -5.97
C SER A 87 16.07 13.51 -7.11
N SER A 88 14.84 13.09 -6.80
CA SER A 88 13.81 12.65 -7.75
C SER A 88 12.71 13.69 -8.02
N ASP A 89 12.72 14.85 -7.35
CA ASP A 89 11.66 15.89 -7.48
C ASP A 89 11.44 16.31 -8.93
N GLY A 90 12.53 16.54 -9.67
CA GLY A 90 12.45 16.91 -11.08
C GLY A 90 11.80 15.83 -11.96
N PHE A 91 11.93 14.56 -11.60
CA PHE A 91 11.23 13.46 -12.28
C PHE A 91 9.74 13.51 -11.96
N TRP A 92 9.35 13.58 -10.68
CA TRP A 92 7.95 13.57 -10.26
C TRP A 92 7.19 14.79 -10.77
N TYR A 93 7.79 15.98 -10.74
CA TYR A 93 7.21 17.19 -11.32
C TYR A 93 6.85 17.01 -12.80
N ARG A 94 7.78 16.45 -13.61
CA ARG A 94 7.53 16.20 -15.04
C ARG A 94 6.50 15.10 -15.25
N ALA A 95 6.47 14.07 -14.40
CA ALA A 95 5.51 12.99 -14.47
C ALA A 95 4.08 13.51 -14.25
N ARG A 96 3.84 14.25 -13.16
CA ARG A 96 2.52 14.84 -12.84
C ARG A 96 1.96 15.64 -14.01
N ARG A 97 2.73 16.62 -14.49
CA ARG A 97 2.33 17.46 -15.63
C ARG A 97 1.95 16.67 -16.88
N ARG A 98 2.68 15.60 -17.18
CA ARG A 98 2.39 14.79 -18.38
C ARG A 98 1.14 13.94 -18.19
N PHE A 99 0.88 13.46 -16.97
CA PHE A 99 -0.28 12.64 -16.66
C PHE A 99 -1.56 13.47 -16.59
N GLU A 100 -1.49 14.69 -16.05
CA GLU A 100 -2.60 15.64 -16.02
C GLU A 100 -3.16 15.92 -17.42
N THR A 101 -2.31 16.07 -18.43
CA THR A 101 -2.74 16.32 -19.83
C THR A 101 -3.59 15.21 -20.44
N ILE A 102 -3.60 14.02 -19.84
CA ILE A 102 -4.32 12.84 -20.31
C ILE A 102 -5.35 12.34 -19.28
N GLY A 103 -5.65 13.16 -18.26
CA GLY A 103 -6.61 12.83 -17.20
C GLY A 103 -6.14 11.77 -16.21
N ALA A 104 -4.85 11.41 -16.22
CA ALA A 104 -4.25 10.52 -15.24
C ALA A 104 -3.73 11.32 -14.04
N VAL A 105 -4.01 10.86 -12.81
CA VAL A 105 -3.66 11.59 -11.59
C VAL A 105 -2.44 10.96 -10.92
N ILE A 106 -1.40 11.76 -10.72
CA ILE A 106 -0.31 11.48 -9.80
C ILE A 106 -0.39 12.57 -8.72
N ASP A 107 -0.80 12.18 -7.51
CA ASP A 107 -1.05 13.09 -6.40
C ASP A 107 0.25 13.63 -5.78
N GLU A 108 0.08 14.54 -4.83
CA GLU A 108 1.15 14.98 -3.95
C GLU A 108 1.74 13.81 -3.17
N GLU A 109 2.98 14.00 -2.73
CA GLU A 109 3.68 13.02 -1.93
C GLU A 109 3.04 12.89 -0.54
N LEU A 110 2.92 11.66 -0.03
CA LEU A 110 2.75 11.44 1.40
C LEU A 110 4.12 11.25 2.05
N ARG A 111 4.57 12.29 2.74
CA ARG A 111 5.89 12.37 3.37
C ARG A 111 5.77 12.27 4.89
N GLY A 112 6.48 11.32 5.47
CA GLY A 112 6.58 11.13 6.92
C GLY A 112 5.37 10.45 7.56
N ASP A 113 5.57 9.97 8.78
CA ASP A 113 4.64 9.08 9.47
C ASP A 113 3.31 9.76 9.79
N GLU A 114 3.30 11.04 10.19
CA GLU A 114 2.06 11.77 10.52
C GLU A 114 1.07 11.82 9.34
N HIS A 115 1.55 12.16 8.13
CA HIS A 115 0.68 12.19 6.94
C HIS A 115 0.21 10.78 6.54
N ARG A 116 1.05 9.76 6.77
CA ARG A 116 0.69 8.37 6.50
C ARG A 116 -0.37 7.87 7.47
N GLU A 117 -0.23 8.17 8.75
CA GLU A 117 -1.23 7.83 9.77
C GLU A 117 -2.58 8.49 9.46
N LEU A 118 -2.57 9.78 9.10
CA LEU A 118 -3.78 10.49 8.68
C LEU A 118 -4.44 9.84 7.46
N GLU A 119 -3.65 9.46 6.45
CA GLU A 119 -4.19 8.76 5.27
C GLU A 119 -4.76 7.38 5.63
N GLN A 120 -4.12 6.63 6.52
CA GLN A 120 -4.60 5.31 6.97
C GLN A 120 -5.95 5.35 7.71
N GLN A 121 -6.30 6.48 8.33
CA GLN A 121 -7.61 6.64 8.99
C GLN A 121 -8.76 6.36 8.01
N ARG A 122 -8.56 6.61 6.71
CA ARG A 122 -9.55 6.35 5.66
C ARG A 122 -10.03 4.89 5.63
N TRP A 123 -9.15 3.92 5.94
CA TRP A 123 -9.48 2.49 5.94
C TRP A 123 -9.24 1.80 7.28
N GLN A 124 -9.03 2.54 8.37
CA GLN A 124 -8.82 1.96 9.70
C GLN A 124 -9.99 1.06 10.13
N HIS A 125 -11.22 1.42 9.75
CA HIS A 125 -12.42 0.64 10.02
C HIS A 125 -12.47 -0.71 9.30
N LEU A 126 -11.61 -0.94 8.30
CA LEU A 126 -11.48 -2.21 7.58
C LEU A 126 -10.37 -3.11 8.17
N VAL A 127 -9.56 -2.58 9.09
CA VAL A 127 -8.46 -3.33 9.73
C VAL A 127 -9.06 -4.41 10.63
N PRO A 128 -8.78 -5.70 10.37
CA PRO A 128 -9.29 -6.78 11.20
C PRO A 128 -8.73 -6.69 12.61
N GLU A 129 -9.61 -6.95 13.59
CA GLU A 129 -9.22 -7.13 14.97
C GLU A 129 -8.20 -8.28 15.10
N PRO A 130 -7.09 -8.08 15.83
CA PRO A 130 -6.15 -9.15 16.15
C PRO A 130 -6.83 -10.37 16.77
N LEU A 131 -6.34 -11.57 16.42
CA LEU A 131 -6.90 -12.81 16.95
C LEU A 131 -6.95 -12.85 18.48
N HIS A 132 -5.91 -12.34 19.15
CA HIS A 132 -5.80 -12.34 20.61
C HIS A 132 -6.79 -11.36 21.26
N GLU A 133 -7.00 -10.17 20.68
CA GLU A 133 -8.03 -9.22 21.13
C GLU A 133 -9.42 -9.84 20.95
N ARG A 134 -9.67 -10.45 19.77
CA ARG A 134 -10.93 -11.13 19.49
C ARG A 134 -11.22 -12.29 20.44
N GLN A 135 -10.21 -13.10 20.77
CA GLN A 135 -10.32 -14.19 21.73
C GLN A 135 -10.59 -13.66 23.14
N THR A 136 -9.90 -12.60 23.54
CA THR A 136 -10.09 -11.92 24.82
C THR A 136 -11.51 -11.38 24.93
N ARG A 137 -12.01 -10.68 23.89
CA ARG A 137 -13.38 -10.18 23.86
C ARG A 137 -14.40 -11.30 23.98
N LYS A 138 -14.28 -12.36 23.16
CA LYS A 138 -15.17 -13.53 23.20
C LYS A 138 -15.19 -14.21 24.56
N TYR A 139 -14.03 -14.31 25.21
CA TYR A 139 -13.93 -14.86 26.57
C TYR A 139 -14.72 -14.01 27.56
N TRP A 140 -14.54 -12.69 27.55
CA TRP A 140 -15.26 -11.80 28.46
C TRP A 140 -16.75 -11.70 28.16
N GLU A 141 -17.16 -11.77 26.89
CA GLU A 141 -18.57 -11.89 26.48
C GLU A 141 -19.21 -13.17 27.04
N TRP A 142 -18.49 -14.30 26.98
CA TRP A 142 -18.92 -15.55 27.60
C TRP A 142 -19.04 -15.43 29.12
N VAL A 143 -18.04 -14.86 29.80
CA VAL A 143 -18.07 -14.64 31.26
C VAL A 143 -19.29 -13.81 31.65
N ALA A 144 -19.58 -12.73 30.92
CA ALA A 144 -20.74 -11.89 31.17
C ALA A 144 -22.07 -12.65 30.97
N ALA A 145 -22.17 -13.46 29.92
CA ALA A 145 -23.36 -14.28 29.65
C ALA A 145 -23.62 -15.33 30.73
N GLU A 146 -22.57 -15.98 31.24
CA GLU A 146 -22.65 -16.95 32.33
C GLU A 146 -23.08 -16.30 33.64
N HIS A 147 -22.51 -15.14 33.99
CA HIS A 147 -22.94 -14.37 35.16
C HIS A 147 -24.41 -13.94 35.05
N ALA A 148 -24.86 -13.50 33.87
CA ALA A 148 -26.26 -13.17 33.62
C ALA A 148 -27.20 -14.39 33.78
N ALA A 149 -26.70 -15.60 33.50
CA ALA A 149 -27.41 -16.85 33.72
C ALA A 149 -27.30 -17.40 35.16
N GLY A 150 -26.64 -16.67 36.07
CA GLY A 150 -26.40 -17.10 37.45
C GLY A 150 -25.38 -18.25 37.58
N ARG A 151 -24.59 -18.50 36.54
CA ARG A 151 -23.58 -19.56 36.50
C ARG A 151 -22.18 -19.01 36.83
N PRO A 152 -21.32 -19.80 37.49
CA PRO A 152 -19.94 -19.41 37.76
C PRO A 152 -19.13 -19.38 36.45
N ALA A 153 -18.43 -18.27 36.18
CA ALA A 153 -17.50 -18.13 35.07
C ALA A 153 -16.38 -17.16 35.41
N GLY A 154 -15.28 -17.23 34.66
CA GLY A 154 -14.12 -16.37 34.84
C GLY A 154 -12.82 -17.13 35.12
N PRO A 155 -11.72 -16.39 35.33
CA PRO A 155 -10.40 -16.99 35.48
C PRO A 155 -10.37 -18.00 36.64
N GLY A 156 -9.95 -19.23 36.37
CA GLY A 156 -9.83 -20.29 37.37
C GLY A 156 -11.08 -21.16 37.58
N ILE A 157 -12.15 -20.94 36.81
CA ILE A 157 -13.35 -21.78 36.81
C ILE A 157 -13.17 -22.84 35.71
N ARG A 158 -13.24 -24.14 36.08
CA ARG A 158 -13.14 -25.29 35.16
C ARG A 158 -14.50 -25.77 34.70
#